data_AF-A0A5S9M573-F1
#
_entry.id   AF-A0A5S9M573-F1
#
_cell.length_a   1.000
_cell.length_b   1.000
_cell.length_c   1.000
_cell.angle_alpha   90.00
_cell.angle_beta   90.00
_cell.angle_gamma   90.00
#
_symmetry.space_group_name_H-M   'P 1'
#
loop_
_entity.id
_entity.type
_entity.pdbx_description
1 polymer ?
#
loop_
_entity_poly.entity_id
_entity_poly.type
_entity_poly.pdbx_seq_one_letter_code
_entity_poly.pdbx_strand_id
1 'polypeptide(L)'
;MIAGKGLARGYWNLPNETDKRFVPDPFYPGERMYRTGDLVKWTEDGELIYLGRIDHQVNIRGFRIELSEIEAQLLTLDSVKEAVVTTVKDAGDHDALAAYVITKNDTDTENFKESLKRTLPEYMVPSWIIKLDQFPMTANGKVDLKALPAPDIEANQTVYEAPRDEVETLLCGIWEDVLGVSQVGIHDHFFFLGGDSIKGIQMASRLTQAGWKLDMKLLFQYPTIAELRPYIEKPIFSQPTNHLSKEKSF
;
A
#
# COMPACT_ATOMS: atom_id res chain seq x y z
N MET A 1 -10.65 -21.94 12.25
CA MET A 1 -11.92 -21.87 13.04
C MET A 1 -11.79 -22.82 14.21
N ILE A 2 -12.52 -22.58 15.31
CA ILE A 2 -12.47 -23.42 16.52
C ILE A 2 -13.86 -24.02 16.76
N ALA A 3 -13.93 -25.28 17.17
CA ALA A 3 -15.16 -26.00 17.49
C ALA A 3 -15.09 -26.66 18.87
N GLY A 4 -16.23 -27.13 19.37
CA GLY A 4 -16.30 -27.95 20.59
C GLY A 4 -16.77 -27.21 21.85
N LYS A 5 -16.65 -27.89 23.00
CA LYS A 5 -17.29 -27.48 24.27
C LYS A 5 -16.81 -26.14 24.85
N GLY A 6 -15.67 -25.64 24.39
CA GLY A 6 -15.10 -24.36 24.84
C GLY A 6 -15.75 -23.13 24.21
N LEU A 7 -16.69 -23.29 23.28
CA LEU A 7 -17.35 -22.15 22.64
C LEU A 7 -18.24 -21.39 23.61
N ALA A 8 -18.13 -20.06 23.56
CA ALA A 8 -19.07 -19.17 24.23
C ALA A 8 -20.50 -19.35 23.67
N ARG A 9 -21.50 -18.96 24.46
CA ARG A 9 -22.90 -18.94 23.99
C ARG A 9 -23.09 -17.97 22.83
N GLY A 10 -22.39 -16.84 22.89
CA GLY A 10 -22.43 -15.74 21.93
C GLY A 10 -21.98 -14.44 22.60
N TYR A 11 -22.17 -13.32 21.90
CA TYR A 11 -21.95 -11.99 22.44
C TYR A 11 -23.19 -11.52 23.23
N TRP A 12 -22.96 -10.88 24.37
CA TRP A 12 -24.05 -10.37 25.21
C TRP A 12 -24.84 -9.30 24.48
N ASN A 13 -26.15 -9.50 24.35
CA ASN A 13 -27.10 -8.59 23.70
C ASN A 13 -26.77 -8.22 22.23
N LEU A 14 -26.01 -9.06 21.53
CA LEU A 14 -25.60 -8.86 20.13
C LEU A 14 -25.85 -10.13 19.29
N PRO A 15 -27.12 -10.49 19.01
CA PRO A 15 -27.46 -11.73 18.30
C PRO A 15 -26.95 -11.75 16.85
N ASN A 16 -27.08 -10.64 16.11
CA ASN A 16 -26.61 -10.56 14.72
C ASN A 16 -25.10 -10.77 14.59
N GLU A 17 -24.30 -10.25 15.52
CA GLU A 17 -22.84 -10.45 15.53
C GLU A 17 -22.47 -11.86 15.99
N THR A 18 -23.29 -12.45 16.86
CA THR A 18 -23.14 -13.85 17.27
C THR A 18 -23.34 -14.76 16.06
N ASP A 19 -24.41 -14.59 15.28
CA ASP A 19 -24.70 -15.47 14.15
C ASP A 19 -23.66 -15.35 13.03
N LYS A 20 -23.05 -14.18 12.85
CA LYS A 20 -21.94 -13.98 11.90
C LYS A 20 -20.66 -14.73 12.30
N ARG A 21 -20.37 -14.81 13.60
CA ARG A 21 -19.10 -15.35 14.13
C ARG A 21 -19.21 -16.80 14.61
N PHE A 22 -20.40 -17.24 15.03
CA PHE A 22 -20.71 -18.60 15.48
C PHE A 22 -21.58 -19.30 14.45
N VAL A 23 -20.93 -19.96 13.48
CA VAL A 23 -21.57 -20.57 12.31
C VAL A 23 -21.78 -22.08 12.51
N PRO A 24 -22.68 -22.74 11.75
CA PRO A 24 -22.81 -24.20 11.78
C PRO A 24 -21.50 -24.91 11.43
N ASP A 25 -21.18 -26.00 12.13
CA ASP A 25 -20.03 -26.85 11.82
C ASP A 25 -20.33 -27.76 10.60
N PRO A 26 -19.60 -27.63 9.48
CA PRO A 26 -19.83 -28.47 8.30
C PRO A 26 -19.36 -29.92 8.47
N PHE A 27 -18.52 -30.21 9.47
CA PHE A 27 -18.00 -31.54 9.75
C PHE A 27 -18.83 -32.29 10.80
N TYR A 28 -19.55 -31.56 11.66
CA TYR A 28 -20.40 -32.12 12.72
C TYR A 28 -21.80 -31.47 12.70
N PRO A 29 -22.77 -32.06 11.96
CA PRO A 29 -24.12 -31.52 11.88
C PRO A 29 -24.77 -31.34 13.26
N GLY A 30 -25.28 -30.14 13.52
CA GLY A 30 -25.90 -29.77 14.80
C GLY A 30 -24.95 -29.04 15.78
N GLU A 31 -23.65 -29.06 15.51
CA GLU A 31 -22.65 -28.29 16.27
C GLU A 31 -22.37 -26.93 15.64
N ARG A 32 -21.67 -26.06 16.37
CA ARG A 32 -21.23 -24.73 15.91
C ARG A 32 -19.71 -24.64 15.90
N MET A 33 -19.19 -23.76 15.05
CA MET A 33 -17.80 -23.31 15.03
C MET A 33 -17.71 -21.80 15.21
N TYR A 34 -16.62 -21.34 15.82
CA TYR A 34 -16.28 -19.93 15.95
C TYR A 34 -15.23 -19.51 14.91
N ARG A 35 -15.54 -18.43 14.19
CA ARG A 35 -14.64 -17.73 13.27
C ARG A 35 -13.75 -16.76 14.05
N THR A 36 -12.55 -17.23 14.39
CA THR A 36 -11.53 -16.46 15.12
C THR A 36 -11.07 -15.20 14.38
N GLY A 37 -11.11 -15.26 13.04
CA GLY A 37 -10.49 -14.26 12.18
C GLY A 37 -8.99 -14.46 12.02
N ASP A 38 -8.40 -15.49 12.62
CA ASP A 38 -6.97 -15.78 12.53
C ASP A 38 -6.68 -16.67 11.30
N LEU A 39 -5.61 -16.35 10.57
CA LEU A 39 -5.05 -17.18 9.52
C LEU A 39 -3.95 -18.05 10.12
N VAL A 40 -4.00 -19.36 9.85
CA VAL A 40 -3.06 -20.33 10.39
C VAL A 40 -2.67 -21.35 9.33
N LYS A 41 -1.49 -21.96 9.48
CA LYS A 41 -1.00 -23.08 8.65
C LYS A 41 -0.57 -24.24 9.54
N TRP A 42 -0.84 -25.47 9.08
CA TRP A 42 -0.32 -26.68 9.69
C TRP A 42 1.12 -26.97 9.22
N THR A 43 1.99 -27.37 10.14
CA THR A 43 3.29 -27.98 9.84
C THR A 43 3.14 -29.48 9.56
N GLU A 44 4.16 -30.10 8.99
CA GLU A 44 4.20 -31.56 8.82
C GLU A 44 4.19 -32.29 10.17
N ASP A 45 4.71 -31.65 11.22
CA ASP A 45 4.72 -32.16 12.61
C ASP A 45 3.36 -31.98 13.32
N GLY A 46 2.37 -31.36 12.68
CA GLY A 46 1.03 -31.17 13.25
C GLY A 46 0.91 -30.00 14.21
N GLU A 47 1.80 -29.01 14.12
CA GLU A 47 1.69 -27.74 14.85
C GLU A 47 0.97 -26.68 14.01
N LEU A 48 0.35 -25.71 14.69
CA LEU A 48 -0.28 -24.55 14.05
C LEU A 48 0.64 -23.33 14.13
N ILE A 49 1.05 -22.82 12.97
CA ILE A 49 1.74 -21.54 12.84
C ILE A 49 0.69 -20.45 12.62
N TYR A 50 0.70 -19.42 13.46
CA TYR A 50 -0.11 -18.22 13.29
C TYR A 50 0.47 -17.32 12.19
N LEU A 51 -0.35 -16.93 11.23
CA LEU A 51 0.04 -16.14 10.04
C LEU A 51 -0.63 -14.76 9.98
N GLY A 52 -1.38 -14.36 11.01
CA GLY A 52 -2.06 -13.06 11.07
C GLY A 52 -3.58 -13.16 11.14
N ARG A 53 -4.29 -12.07 10.80
CA ARG A 53 -5.76 -12.04 10.78
C ARG A 53 -6.32 -11.79 9.37
N ILE A 54 -7.42 -12.45 9.08
CA ILE A 54 -8.25 -12.35 7.88
C ILE A 54 -9.04 -11.03 7.85
N ASP A 55 -9.24 -10.35 8.99
CA ASP A 55 -9.97 -9.08 9.07
C ASP A 55 -9.08 -7.82 9.18
N HIS A 56 -7.78 -7.91 8.88
CA HIS A 56 -6.87 -6.77 8.77
C HIS A 56 -6.81 -6.18 7.34
N GLN A 57 -7.95 -6.13 6.66
CA GLN A 57 -8.04 -5.41 5.39
C GLN A 57 -8.09 -3.91 5.66
N VAL A 58 -7.24 -3.17 4.96
CA VAL A 58 -7.27 -1.71 4.97
C VAL A 58 -7.62 -1.18 3.59
N ASN A 59 -8.26 -0.02 3.53
CA ASN A 59 -8.47 0.68 2.28
C ASN A 59 -7.48 1.85 2.23
N ILE A 60 -6.49 1.74 1.36
CA ILE A 60 -5.52 2.80 1.14
C ILE A 60 -5.76 3.35 -0.25
N ARG A 61 -6.24 4.59 -0.30
CA ARG A 61 -6.42 5.37 -1.54
C ARG A 61 -7.25 4.61 -2.60
N GLY A 62 -8.28 3.87 -2.16
CA GLY A 62 -9.19 3.11 -3.02
C GLY A 62 -8.79 1.66 -3.26
N PHE A 63 -7.60 1.24 -2.82
CA PHE A 63 -7.14 -0.15 -2.89
C PHE A 63 -7.46 -0.88 -1.59
N ARG A 64 -8.14 -2.02 -1.72
CA ARG A 64 -8.33 -2.96 -0.61
C ARG A 64 -7.07 -3.81 -0.50
N ILE A 65 -6.33 -3.64 0.59
CA ILE A 65 -5.03 -4.27 0.81
C ILE A 65 -5.12 -5.22 2.00
N GLU A 66 -4.61 -6.43 1.82
CA GLU A 66 -4.42 -7.43 2.87
C GLU A 66 -3.05 -7.23 3.50
N LEU A 67 -2.99 -6.72 4.73
CA LEU A 67 -1.70 -6.47 5.39
C LEU A 67 -0.88 -7.75 5.59
N SER A 68 -1.56 -8.87 5.82
CA SER A 68 -0.94 -10.19 5.99
C SER A 68 -0.25 -10.71 4.73
N GLU A 69 -0.68 -10.27 3.54
CA GLU A 69 0.00 -10.63 2.28
C GLU A 69 1.39 -9.98 2.23
N ILE A 70 1.49 -8.72 2.64
CA ILE A 70 2.75 -7.98 2.69
C ILE A 70 3.68 -8.57 3.77
N GLU A 71 3.13 -8.88 4.94
CA GLU A 71 3.86 -9.58 6.03
C GLU A 71 4.43 -10.92 5.54
N ALA A 72 3.62 -11.72 4.86
CA ALA A 72 4.03 -13.01 4.32
C ALA A 72 5.17 -12.86 3.31
N GLN A 73 5.11 -11.86 2.41
CA GLN A 73 6.18 -11.60 1.45
C GLN A 73 7.47 -11.14 2.14
N LEU A 74 7.39 -10.27 3.15
CA LEU A 74 8.56 -9.89 3.96
C LEU A 74 9.22 -11.10 4.62
N LEU A 75 8.42 -12.04 5.14
CA LEU A 75 8.92 -13.27 5.76
C LEU A 75 9.57 -14.26 4.78
N THR A 76 9.41 -14.08 3.46
CA THR A 76 10.16 -14.87 2.46
C THR A 76 11.61 -14.42 2.31
N LEU A 77 11.95 -13.21 2.79
CA LEU A 77 13.32 -12.72 2.78
C LEU A 77 14.12 -13.41 3.88
N ASP A 78 15.19 -14.12 3.52
CA ASP A 78 15.98 -14.91 4.47
C ASP A 78 16.49 -14.11 5.68
N SER A 79 16.75 -12.82 5.49
CA SER A 79 17.20 -11.89 6.53
C SER A 79 16.12 -11.48 7.53
N VAL A 80 14.84 -11.66 7.21
CA VAL A 80 13.71 -11.28 8.08
C VAL A 80 13.38 -12.42 9.03
N LYS A 81 13.30 -12.10 10.33
CA LYS A 81 12.89 -13.01 11.40
C LYS A 81 11.40 -12.88 11.66
N GLU A 82 10.91 -11.65 11.81
CA GLU A 82 9.52 -11.33 12.12
C GLU A 82 9.13 -10.04 11.39
N ALA A 83 7.87 -9.93 10.96
CA ALA A 83 7.35 -8.77 10.23
C ALA A 83 5.92 -8.46 10.67
N VAL A 84 5.61 -7.17 10.79
CA VAL A 84 4.27 -6.64 11.05
C VAL A 84 4.04 -5.44 10.16
N VAL A 85 2.87 -5.36 9.52
CA VAL A 85 2.49 -4.24 8.66
C VAL A 85 1.26 -3.56 9.25
N THR A 86 1.27 -2.23 9.25
CA THR A 86 0.15 -1.41 9.74
C THR A 86 0.00 -0.13 8.92
N THR A 87 -1.07 0.62 9.21
CA THR A 87 -1.32 1.93 8.62
C THR A 87 -0.82 3.03 9.54
N VAL A 88 -0.14 4.01 8.96
CA VAL A 88 0.30 5.25 9.61
C VAL A 88 -0.25 6.44 8.86
N LYS A 89 -0.18 7.63 9.47
CA LYS A 89 -0.47 8.89 8.80
C LYS A 89 0.80 9.44 8.14
N ASP A 90 0.70 9.80 6.86
CA ASP A 90 1.76 10.56 6.18
C ASP A 90 1.69 12.06 6.55
N ALA A 91 2.61 12.86 6.00
CA ALA A 91 2.65 14.31 6.25
C ALA A 91 1.35 15.04 5.84
N GLY A 92 0.56 14.45 4.95
CA GLY A 92 -0.73 14.96 4.50
C GLY A 92 -1.94 14.41 5.28
N ASP A 93 -1.72 13.70 6.40
CA ASP A 93 -2.77 13.03 7.20
C ASP A 93 -3.53 11.92 6.44
N HIS A 94 -2.93 11.37 5.38
CA HIS A 94 -3.47 10.22 4.66
C HIS A 94 -2.95 8.90 5.23
N ASP A 95 -3.76 7.85 5.11
CA ASP A 95 -3.33 6.51 5.47
C ASP A 95 -2.26 6.01 4.48
N ALA A 96 -1.16 5.48 5.02
CA ALA A 96 -0.05 4.91 4.29
C ALA A 96 0.48 3.66 4.99
N LEU A 97 1.16 2.78 4.25
CA LEU A 97 1.67 1.51 4.78
C LEU A 97 3.03 1.70 5.47
N ALA A 98 3.17 1.19 6.69
CA ALA A 98 4.46 1.03 7.35
C ALA A 98 4.67 -0.44 7.71
N ALA A 99 5.83 -0.97 7.35
CA ALA A 99 6.29 -2.28 7.79
C ALA A 99 7.33 -2.13 8.89
N TYR A 100 7.21 -2.99 9.90
CA TYR A 100 8.17 -3.11 10.98
C TYR A 100 8.74 -4.52 10.94
N VAL A 101 10.06 -4.63 10.97
CA VAL A 101 10.77 -5.90 10.80
C VAL A 101 11.80 -6.11 11.90
N ILE A 102 11.93 -7.35 12.35
CA ILE A 102 13.08 -7.82 13.12
C ILE A 102 13.90 -8.68 12.17
N THR A 103 15.19 -8.39 12.03
CA THR A 103 16.10 -9.14 11.16
C THR A 103 16.84 -10.21 11.96
N LYS A 104 17.20 -11.33 11.32
CA LYS A 104 17.96 -12.43 11.96
C LYS A 104 19.41 -12.02 12.30
N ASN A 105 19.96 -11.08 11.54
CA ASN A 105 21.29 -10.49 11.72
C ASN A 105 21.17 -8.96 11.69
N ASP A 106 22.28 -8.24 11.88
CA ASP A 106 22.34 -6.78 11.73
C ASP A 106 22.30 -6.33 10.25
N THR A 107 21.39 -6.90 9.47
CA THR A 107 21.20 -6.57 8.05
C THR A 107 20.37 -5.30 7.91
N ASP A 108 20.75 -4.45 6.97
CA ASP A 108 19.99 -3.25 6.61
C ASP A 108 18.78 -3.58 5.74
N THR A 109 17.76 -2.72 5.79
CA THR A 109 16.48 -2.93 5.12
C THR A 109 16.39 -2.28 3.73
N GLU A 110 17.47 -1.67 3.24
CA GLU A 110 17.50 -0.88 1.99
C GLU A 110 16.94 -1.66 0.79
N ASN A 111 17.30 -2.94 0.64
CA ASN A 111 16.89 -3.77 -0.51
C ASN A 111 15.50 -4.40 -0.36
N PHE A 112 14.81 -4.21 0.78
CA PHE A 112 13.54 -4.90 1.02
C PHE A 112 12.43 -4.31 0.15
N LYS A 113 12.40 -2.98 -0.04
CA LYS A 113 11.44 -2.34 -0.96
C LYS A 113 11.58 -2.88 -2.38
N GLU A 114 12.80 -2.95 -2.91
CA GLU A 114 13.05 -3.50 -4.25
C GLU A 114 12.65 -4.97 -4.36
N SER A 115 12.93 -5.76 -3.32
CA SER A 115 12.53 -7.16 -3.28
C SER A 115 11.00 -7.32 -3.29
N LEU A 116 10.28 -6.51 -2.52
CA LEU A 116 8.82 -6.50 -2.52
C LEU A 116 8.25 -6.03 -3.87
N LYS A 117 8.83 -5.02 -4.53
CA LYS A 117 8.40 -4.55 -5.86
C LYS A 117 8.46 -5.64 -6.94
N ARG A 118 9.25 -6.71 -6.74
CA ARG A 118 9.33 -7.85 -7.68
C ARG A 118 8.16 -8.82 -7.56
N THR A 119 7.49 -8.86 -6.41
CA THR A 119 6.43 -9.85 -6.13
C THR A 119 5.08 -9.21 -5.85
N LEU A 120 5.06 -7.96 -5.37
CA LEU A 120 3.87 -7.21 -5.03
C LEU A 120 3.64 -6.06 -6.00
N PRO A 121 2.36 -5.71 -6.27
CA PRO A 121 2.02 -4.43 -6.87
C PRO A 121 2.55 -3.27 -6.03
N GLU A 122 2.92 -2.18 -6.69
CA GLU A 122 3.57 -1.04 -6.04
C GLU A 122 2.74 -0.38 -4.93
N TYR A 123 1.42 -0.33 -5.09
CA TYR A 123 0.51 0.20 -4.06
C TYR A 123 0.46 -0.64 -2.77
N MET A 124 0.97 -1.88 -2.79
CA MET A 124 1.12 -2.74 -1.60
C MET A 124 2.51 -2.64 -0.97
N VAL A 125 3.47 -1.96 -1.61
CA VAL A 125 4.82 -1.82 -1.07
C VAL A 125 4.80 -0.77 0.05
N PRO A 126 5.27 -1.12 1.27
CA PRO A 126 5.28 -0.19 2.39
C PRO A 126 6.09 1.08 2.11
N SER A 127 5.52 2.21 2.48
CA SER A 127 6.14 3.53 2.43
C SER A 127 7.37 3.62 3.33
N TRP A 128 7.33 2.95 4.48
CA TRP A 128 8.44 2.81 5.41
C TRP A 128 8.68 1.34 5.77
N ILE A 129 9.95 0.97 5.90
CA ILE A 129 10.37 -0.33 6.44
C ILE A 129 11.32 -0.04 7.59
N ILE A 130 10.83 -0.22 8.81
CA ILE A 130 11.52 0.15 10.05
C ILE A 130 12.05 -1.12 10.71
N LYS A 131 13.35 -1.16 10.94
CA LYS A 131 13.99 -2.23 11.69
C LYS A 131 13.84 -1.97 13.19
N LEU A 132 13.44 -2.99 13.94
CA LEU A 132 13.36 -2.98 15.40
C LEU A 132 14.18 -4.15 15.97
N ASP A 133 14.71 -3.96 17.17
CA ASP A 133 15.37 -5.03 17.92
C ASP A 133 14.36 -6.05 18.47
N GLN A 134 13.17 -5.55 18.86
CA GLN A 134 12.05 -6.34 19.36
C GLN A 134 10.72 -5.62 19.14
N PHE A 135 9.63 -6.39 19.00
CA PHE A 135 8.31 -5.81 18.95
C PHE A 135 7.79 -5.46 20.35
N PRO A 136 7.11 -4.31 20.51
CA PRO A 136 6.37 -4.03 21.72
C PRO A 136 5.21 -5.03 21.85
N MET A 137 5.01 -5.57 23.04
CA MET A 137 4.00 -6.59 23.30
C MET A 137 2.97 -6.11 24.32
N THR A 138 1.70 -6.42 24.07
CA THR A 138 0.62 -6.29 25.04
C THR A 138 0.77 -7.30 26.18
N ALA A 139 0.06 -7.10 27.29
CA ALA A 139 0.02 -8.05 28.42
C ALA A 139 -0.42 -9.47 28.03
N ASN A 140 -1.09 -9.64 26.88
CA ASN A 140 -1.54 -10.93 26.36
C ASN A 140 -0.56 -11.57 25.36
N GLY A 141 0.67 -11.03 25.24
CA GLY A 141 1.70 -11.58 24.35
C GLY A 141 1.45 -11.36 22.86
N LYS A 142 0.60 -10.38 22.50
CA LYS A 142 0.42 -9.93 21.11
C LYS A 142 1.20 -8.65 20.85
N VAL A 143 1.63 -8.42 19.61
CA VAL A 143 2.25 -7.15 19.21
C VAL A 143 1.30 -5.99 19.50
N ASP A 144 1.81 -4.98 20.20
CA ASP A 144 1.09 -3.74 20.47
C ASP A 144 1.33 -2.74 19.34
N LEU A 145 0.45 -2.77 18.34
CA LEU A 145 0.53 -1.89 17.17
C LEU A 145 0.53 -0.40 17.54
N LYS A 146 -0.05 -0.02 18.68
CA LYS A 146 -0.13 1.38 19.13
C LYS A 146 1.17 1.87 19.77
N ALA A 147 2.00 0.93 20.24
CA ALA A 147 3.29 1.21 20.85
C ALA A 147 4.45 1.13 19.83
N LEU A 148 4.15 0.80 18.56
CA LEU A 148 5.15 0.87 17.49
C LEU A 148 5.61 2.33 17.31
N PRO A 149 6.92 2.56 17.12
CA PRO A 149 7.43 3.91 16.92
C PRO A 149 6.89 4.49 15.62
N ALA A 150 6.51 5.77 15.62
CA ALA A 150 6.12 6.44 14.40
C ALA A 150 7.29 6.44 13.40
N PRO A 151 7.04 6.21 12.09
CA PRO A 151 8.08 6.37 11.08
C PRO A 151 8.63 7.78 11.10
N ASP A 152 9.93 7.90 10.91
CA ASP A 152 10.53 9.21 10.65
C ASP A 152 10.13 9.65 9.24
N ILE A 153 9.19 10.61 9.18
CA ILE A 153 8.65 11.14 7.94
C ILE A 153 9.68 12.05 7.26
N GLU A 154 10.58 12.68 8.04
CA GLU A 154 11.61 13.58 7.54
C GLU A 154 12.84 12.81 7.02
N ALA A 155 13.23 11.73 7.69
CA ALA A 155 14.37 10.89 7.26
C ALA A 155 14.12 10.10 5.95
N ASN A 156 12.89 10.07 5.45
CA ASN A 156 12.53 9.44 4.17
C ASN A 156 12.56 10.42 2.99
N GLN A 157 13.07 11.66 3.19
CA GLN A 157 13.50 12.50 2.08
C GLN A 157 14.65 11.78 1.38
N THR A 158 14.37 11.22 0.21
CA THR A 158 15.39 10.64 -0.64
C THR A 158 16.42 11.73 -0.95
N VAL A 159 17.69 11.35 -1.08
CA VAL A 159 18.74 12.30 -1.50
C VAL A 159 18.25 12.94 -2.79
N TYR A 160 18.20 14.28 -2.82
CA TYR A 160 17.71 15.01 -3.99
C TYR A 160 18.41 14.52 -5.26
N GLU A 161 17.62 14.04 -6.21
CA GLU A 161 18.07 13.73 -7.57
C GLU A 161 17.33 14.63 -8.56
N ALA A 162 18.11 15.37 -9.36
CA ALA A 162 17.58 16.30 -10.35
C ALA A 162 16.88 15.57 -11.51
N PRO A 163 15.92 16.21 -12.19
CA PRO A 163 15.29 15.64 -13.37
C PRO A 163 16.31 15.31 -14.47
N ARG A 164 16.13 14.15 -15.11
CA ARG A 164 17.04 13.56 -16.08
C ARG A 164 16.69 13.93 -17.52
N ASP A 165 15.44 14.32 -17.76
CA ASP A 165 14.95 14.77 -19.07
C ASP A 165 13.97 15.95 -18.99
N GLU A 166 13.56 16.46 -20.15
CA GLU A 166 12.65 17.62 -20.27
C GLU A 166 11.26 17.34 -19.67
N VAL A 167 10.81 16.09 -19.67
CA VAL A 167 9.48 15.71 -19.17
C VAL A 167 9.51 15.60 -17.65
N GLU A 168 10.55 15.01 -17.08
CA GLU A 168 10.79 15.03 -15.63
C GLU A 168 10.94 16.46 -15.13
N THR A 169 11.62 17.34 -15.89
CA THR A 169 11.74 18.76 -15.55
C THR A 169 10.36 19.45 -15.51
N LEU A 170 9.51 19.18 -16.50
CA LEU A 170 8.13 19.66 -16.53
C LEU A 170 7.31 19.13 -15.35
N LEU A 171 7.45 17.84 -15.01
CA LEU A 171 6.75 17.20 -13.90
C LEU A 171 7.18 17.80 -12.56
N CYS A 172 8.48 17.95 -12.32
CA CYS A 172 9.03 18.60 -11.12
C CYS A 172 8.43 20.00 -10.96
N GLY A 173 8.45 20.83 -12.00
CA GLY A 173 7.90 22.19 -11.93
C GLY A 173 6.39 22.22 -11.65
N ILE A 174 5.61 21.33 -12.28
CA ILE A 174 4.18 21.20 -11.99
C ILE A 174 3.96 20.75 -10.53
N TRP A 175 4.83 19.88 -10.02
CA TRP A 175 4.76 19.40 -8.65
C TRP A 175 5.07 20.48 -7.63
N GLU A 176 6.16 21.20 -7.82
CA GLU A 176 6.54 22.37 -7.00
C GLU A 176 5.39 23.37 -6.91
N ASP A 177 4.78 23.74 -8.05
CA ASP A 177 3.70 24.72 -8.08
C ASP A 177 2.41 24.26 -7.38
N VAL A 178 2.04 22.98 -7.50
CA VAL A 178 0.77 22.47 -6.96
C VAL A 178 0.91 22.08 -5.49
N LEU A 179 2.06 21.53 -5.09
CA LEU A 179 2.35 21.15 -3.72
C LEU A 179 2.78 22.35 -2.86
N GLY A 180 3.27 23.43 -3.49
CA GLY A 180 3.77 24.61 -2.79
C GLY A 180 5.13 24.39 -2.14
N VAL A 181 5.94 23.48 -2.70
CA VAL A 181 7.29 23.17 -2.21
C VAL A 181 8.33 23.80 -3.13
N SER A 182 9.48 24.18 -2.59
CA SER A 182 10.51 24.92 -3.34
C SER A 182 11.37 24.07 -4.27
N GLN A 183 11.45 22.76 -4.03
CA GLN A 183 12.29 21.84 -4.79
C GLN A 183 11.70 20.44 -4.73
N VAL A 184 11.52 19.80 -5.89
CA VAL A 184 11.10 18.39 -6.01
C VAL A 184 12.16 17.60 -6.77
N GLY A 185 12.72 16.59 -6.12
CA GLY A 185 13.55 15.56 -6.75
C GLY A 185 12.72 14.47 -7.40
N ILE A 186 13.31 13.74 -8.36
CA ILE A 186 12.56 12.72 -9.12
C ILE A 186 12.12 11.50 -8.28
N HIS A 187 12.78 11.29 -7.14
CA HIS A 187 12.48 10.23 -6.18
C HIS A 187 11.62 10.71 -5.01
N ASP A 188 11.21 11.98 -5.00
CA ASP A 188 10.29 12.48 -4.01
C ASP A 188 8.90 11.88 -4.24
N HIS A 189 8.28 11.47 -3.14
CA HIS A 189 6.98 10.82 -3.18
C HIS A 189 5.87 11.86 -3.06
N PHE A 190 5.04 11.95 -4.10
CA PHE A 190 3.95 12.94 -4.25
C PHE A 190 3.16 13.18 -2.97
N PHE A 191 2.71 12.09 -2.34
CA PHE A 191 1.84 12.15 -1.18
C PHE A 191 2.57 12.53 0.11
N PHE A 192 3.87 12.25 0.22
CA PHE A 192 4.66 12.67 1.39
C PHE A 192 4.97 14.16 1.35
N LEU A 193 5.02 14.73 0.14
CA LEU A 193 5.08 16.18 -0.05
C LEU A 193 3.72 16.87 0.17
N GLY A 194 2.72 16.18 0.73
CA GLY A 194 1.39 16.72 0.99
C GLY A 194 0.42 16.63 -0.19
N GLY A 195 0.76 15.82 -1.20
CA GLY A 195 -0.12 15.48 -2.31
C GLY A 195 -1.40 14.75 -1.85
N ASP A 196 -2.51 15.08 -2.49
CA ASP A 196 -3.81 14.42 -2.28
C ASP A 196 -4.54 14.28 -3.63
N SER A 197 -5.75 13.71 -3.63
CA SER A 197 -6.55 13.54 -4.85
C SER A 197 -6.87 14.86 -5.56
N ILE A 198 -7.11 15.95 -4.83
CA ILE A 198 -7.42 17.27 -5.39
C ILE A 198 -6.18 17.84 -6.07
N LYS A 199 -5.03 17.80 -5.39
CA LYS A 199 -3.74 18.21 -5.95
C LYS A 199 -3.37 17.36 -7.16
N GLY A 200 -3.59 16.05 -7.11
CA GLY A 200 -3.37 15.16 -8.25
C GLY A 200 -4.23 15.54 -9.47
N ILE A 201 -5.50 15.88 -9.26
CA ILE A 201 -6.39 16.38 -10.34
C ILE A 201 -5.87 17.71 -10.91
N GLN A 202 -5.40 18.62 -10.05
CA GLN A 202 -4.80 19.89 -10.50
C GLN A 202 -3.54 19.64 -11.34
N MET A 203 -2.70 18.69 -10.94
CA MET A 203 -1.53 18.27 -11.73
C MET A 203 -1.92 17.70 -13.08
N ALA A 204 -2.86 16.76 -13.12
CA ALA A 204 -3.32 16.17 -14.36
C ALA A 204 -3.88 17.24 -15.32
N SER A 205 -4.58 18.25 -14.79
CA SER A 205 -5.06 19.39 -15.55
C SER A 205 -3.92 20.24 -16.14
N ARG A 206 -2.93 20.62 -15.33
CA ARG A 206 -1.76 21.40 -15.79
C ARG A 206 -0.91 20.63 -16.80
N LEU A 207 -0.72 19.34 -16.56
CA LEU A 207 0.00 18.45 -17.48
C LEU A 207 -0.74 18.33 -18.83
N THR A 208 -2.07 18.28 -18.79
CA THR A 208 -2.92 18.30 -20.00
C THR A 208 -2.76 19.61 -20.78
N GLN A 209 -2.67 20.75 -20.09
CA GLN A 209 -2.40 22.05 -20.74
C GLN A 209 -1.02 22.09 -21.39
N ALA A 210 -0.04 21.36 -20.86
CA ALA A 210 1.28 21.16 -21.45
C ALA A 210 1.31 20.12 -22.59
N GLY A 211 0.17 19.56 -22.98
CA GLY A 211 0.06 18.60 -24.08
C GLY A 211 0.37 17.15 -23.71
N TRP A 212 0.29 16.80 -22.42
CA TRP A 212 0.61 15.48 -21.89
C TRP A 212 -0.57 14.92 -21.09
N LYS A 213 -0.79 13.61 -21.11
CA LYS A 213 -1.90 12.99 -20.37
C LYS A 213 -1.38 12.24 -19.16
N LEU A 214 -2.02 12.47 -18.01
CA LEU A 214 -1.84 11.68 -16.80
C LEU A 214 -3.16 10.99 -16.44
N ASP A 215 -3.15 9.66 -16.40
CA ASP A 215 -4.21 8.91 -15.73
C ASP A 215 -3.95 8.98 -14.22
N MET A 216 -4.94 9.45 -13.46
CA MET A 216 -4.85 9.54 -12.01
C MET A 216 -4.49 8.20 -11.36
N LYS A 217 -4.95 7.07 -11.93
CA LYS A 217 -4.61 5.74 -11.44
C LYS A 217 -3.10 5.50 -11.45
N LEU A 218 -2.39 6.03 -12.45
CA LEU A 218 -0.93 5.91 -12.55
C LEU A 218 -0.23 6.72 -11.47
N LEU A 219 -0.70 7.91 -11.11
CA LEU A 219 -0.10 8.70 -10.03
C LEU A 219 -0.21 7.99 -8.67
N PHE A 220 -1.32 7.28 -8.41
CA PHE A 220 -1.47 6.47 -7.21
C PHE A 220 -0.61 5.21 -7.22
N GLN A 221 -0.36 4.65 -8.41
CA GLN A 221 0.45 3.45 -8.58
C GLN A 221 1.95 3.74 -8.59
N TYR A 222 2.35 4.87 -9.17
CA TYR A 222 3.72 5.32 -9.39
C TYR A 222 3.87 6.73 -8.80
N PRO A 223 4.01 6.83 -7.47
CA PRO A 223 3.90 8.09 -6.74
C PRO A 223 5.17 8.94 -6.76
N THR A 224 6.20 8.57 -7.50
CA THR A 224 7.39 9.39 -7.77
C THR A 224 7.48 9.75 -9.24
N ILE A 225 8.18 10.85 -9.57
CA ILE A 225 8.35 11.27 -10.96
C ILE A 225 9.13 10.22 -11.76
N ALA A 226 10.19 9.66 -11.17
CA ALA A 226 11.02 8.63 -11.80
C ALA A 226 10.23 7.37 -12.19
N GLU A 227 9.28 6.95 -11.35
CA GLU A 227 8.41 5.79 -11.60
C GLU A 227 7.27 6.12 -12.55
N LEU A 228 6.73 7.34 -12.48
CA LEU A 228 5.59 7.76 -13.30
C LEU A 228 6.00 8.05 -14.75
N ARG A 229 7.20 8.57 -14.94
CA ARG A 229 7.74 9.06 -16.21
C ARG A 229 7.59 8.08 -17.39
N PRO A 230 7.85 6.76 -17.26
CA PRO A 230 7.68 5.80 -18.35
C PRO A 230 6.24 5.62 -18.83
N TYR A 231 5.25 6.00 -18.01
CA TYR A 231 3.82 5.83 -18.30
C TYR A 231 3.14 7.12 -18.79
N ILE A 232 3.88 8.23 -18.87
CA ILE A 232 3.38 9.50 -19.38
C ILE A 232 3.72 9.63 -20.86
N GLU A 233 2.68 9.70 -21.68
CA GLU A 233 2.79 9.83 -23.13
C GLU A 233 2.12 11.11 -23.63
N LYS A 234 2.64 11.67 -24.72
CA LYS A 234 1.90 12.70 -25.48
C LYS A 234 0.72 12.03 -26.16
N PRO A 235 -0.51 12.58 -26.05
CA PRO A 235 -1.61 12.12 -26.86
C PRO A 235 -1.23 12.22 -28.34
N ILE A 236 -1.36 11.13 -29.09
CA ILE A 236 -1.28 11.18 -30.55
C ILE A 236 -2.56 11.89 -31.00
N PHE A 237 -2.47 13.18 -31.31
CA PHE A 237 -3.54 13.87 -32.01
C PHE A 237 -3.55 13.40 -33.47
N SER A 238 -4.42 12.44 -33.79
CA SER A 238 -4.80 12.15 -35.18
C SER A 238 -5.38 13.44 -35.77
N GLN A 239 -4.72 14.03 -36.77
CA GLN A 239 -5.31 15.16 -37.47
C GLN A 239 -6.64 14.73 -38.12
N PRO A 240 -7.70 15.55 -38.06
CA PRO A 240 -8.90 15.29 -38.84
C PRO A 240 -8.53 15.37 -40.33
N THR A 241 -8.73 14.28 -41.06
CA THR A 241 -8.65 14.26 -42.53
C THR A 241 -9.70 15.22 -43.07
N ASN A 242 -9.28 16.44 -43.40
CA ASN A 242 -10.05 17.37 -44.22
C ASN A 242 -10.18 16.78 -45.63
N HIS A 243 -11.26 16.05 -45.91
CA HIS A 243 -11.68 15.78 -47.28
C HIS A 243 -12.35 17.03 -47.86
N LEU A 244 -11.54 17.90 -48.46
CA LEU A 244 -11.98 18.90 -49.43
C LEU A 244 -11.68 18.39 -50.84
N SER A 245 -12.74 18.03 -51.58
CA SER A 245 -12.79 18.02 -53.04
C SER A 245 -14.28 17.95 -53.43
N LYS A 246 -14.94 19.09 -53.67
CA LYS A 246 -15.13 19.75 -54.98
C LYS A 246 -15.70 18.84 -56.08
N GLU A 247 -16.80 19.36 -56.63
CA GLU A 247 -17.24 19.29 -58.04
C GLU A 247 -17.79 17.95 -58.56
N LYS A 248 -19.10 17.94 -58.81
CA LYS A 248 -19.64 17.45 -60.08
C LYS A 248 -20.74 18.40 -60.58
N SER A 249 -20.39 19.20 -61.59
CA SER A 249 -21.31 19.54 -62.68
C SER A 249 -21.48 18.30 -63.55
N PHE A 250 -22.73 17.92 -63.82
CA PHE A 250 -23.35 17.76 -65.14
C PHE A 250 -24.80 17.28 -64.92
#